data_AF-X1NLW4-F1
#
_entry.id   AF-X1NLW4-F1
#
_cell.length_a   1.000
_cell.length_b   1.000
_cell.length_c   1.000
_cell.angle_alpha   90.00
_cell.angle_beta   90.00
_cell.angle_gamma   90.00
#
_symmetry.space_group_name_H-M   'P 1'
#
loop_
_entity.id
_entity.type
_entity.pdbx_description
1 polymer ?
#
loop_
_entity_poly.entity_id
_entity_poly.type
_entity_poly.pdbx_seq_one_letter_code
_entity_poly.pdbx_strand_id
1 'polypeptide(L)'
;MGGAERLFLRWAQELEKLDYRVNVFTTNVWDNDFFHFREKRYIKQTKQTLGNIFISRFRIFHPPNKNNLLKLFSKLPIRYLKYIIGFPYIFLPGYYVYMSYLKLLPNKYDFVLAGVYPHYYLIYPALVYAKSKNIPLICVPLMHFGEPNSE
;
A
#
# COMPACT_ATOMS: atom_id res chain seq x y z
N MET A 1 2.91 -13.97 7.06
CA MET A 1 1.95 -12.89 7.30
C MET A 1 2.35 -12.13 8.56
N GLY A 2 2.75 -10.87 8.41
CA GLY A 2 3.15 -10.00 9.53
C GLY A 2 1.96 -9.52 10.37
N GLY A 3 2.22 -8.93 11.53
CA GLY A 3 1.16 -8.43 12.44
C GLY A 3 0.25 -7.39 11.80
N ALA A 4 0.81 -6.52 10.95
CA ALA A 4 0.08 -5.56 10.14
C ALA A 4 -0.99 -6.20 9.25
N GLU A 5 -0.61 -7.22 8.50
CA GLU A 5 -1.48 -7.88 7.52
C GLU A 5 -2.63 -8.59 8.22
N ARG A 6 -2.37 -9.21 9.38
CA ARG A 6 -3.41 -9.87 10.19
C ARG A 6 -4.43 -8.87 10.72
N LEU A 7 -3.98 -7.69 11.19
CA LEU A 7 -4.88 -6.65 11.69
C LEU A 7 -5.78 -6.10 10.57
N PHE A 8 -5.20 -5.74 9.42
CA PHE A 8 -5.97 -5.26 8.27
C PHE A 8 -6.93 -6.31 7.73
N LEU A 9 -6.54 -7.58 7.70
CA LEU A 9 -7.43 -8.67 7.31
C LEU A 9 -8.59 -8.82 8.29
N ARG A 10 -8.31 -8.77 9.60
CA ARG A 10 -9.35 -8.83 10.64
C ARG A 10 -10.34 -7.68 10.48
N TRP A 11 -9.88 -6.45 10.28
CA TRP A 11 -10.77 -5.32 10.05
C TRP A 11 -11.58 -5.47 8.76
N ALA A 12 -10.98 -5.97 7.68
CA ALA A 12 -11.72 -6.24 6.44
C ALA A 12 -12.85 -7.25 6.66
N GLN A 13 -12.60 -8.30 7.47
CA GLN A 13 -13.61 -9.30 7.84
C GLN A 13 -14.70 -8.72 8.76
N GLU A 14 -14.35 -7.88 9.74
CA GLU A 14 -15.35 -7.21 10.58
C GLU A 14 -16.22 -6.25 9.77
N LEU A 15 -15.64 -5.51 8.82
CA LEU A 15 -16.40 -4.65 7.90
C LEU A 15 -17.30 -5.46 6.96
N GLU A 16 -16.84 -6.61 6.48
CA GLU A 16 -17.65 -7.52 5.68
C GLU A 16 -18.90 -8.00 6.43
N LYS A 17 -18.76 -8.37 7.72
CA LYS A 17 -19.90 -8.77 8.57
C LYS A 17 -20.92 -7.65 8.77
N LEU A 18 -20.50 -6.40 8.64
CA LEU A 18 -21.36 -5.21 8.67
C LEU A 18 -21.91 -4.85 7.28
N ASP A 19 -21.83 -5.78 6.32
CA ASP A 19 -22.30 -5.65 4.92
C ASP A 19 -21.58 -4.57 4.10
N TYR A 20 -20.36 -4.20 4.49
CA TYR A 20 -19.52 -3.32 3.66
C TYR A 20 -18.83 -4.10 2.54
N ARG A 21 -18.75 -3.46 1.37
CA ARG A 21 -17.88 -3.89 0.28
C ARG A 21 -16.45 -3.37 0.51
N VAL A 22 -15.52 -4.26 0.82
CA VAL A 22 -14.14 -3.88 1.16
C VAL A 22 -13.21 -4.08 -0.02
N ASN A 23 -12.44 -3.06 -0.38
CA ASN A 23 -11.37 -3.17 -1.38
C ASN A 23 -10.01 -2.98 -0.72
N VAL A 24 -9.17 -4.00 -0.77
CA VAL A 24 -7.83 -4.02 -0.18
C VAL A 24 -6.79 -3.82 -1.28
N PHE A 25 -6.05 -2.73 -1.21
CA PHE A 25 -4.92 -2.45 -2.09
C PHE A 25 -3.61 -2.72 -1.37
N THR A 26 -2.83 -3.68 -1.86
CA THR A 26 -1.55 -4.06 -1.24
C THR A 26 -0.51 -4.40 -2.30
N THR A 27 0.70 -4.79 -1.87
CA THR A 27 1.78 -5.22 -2.75
C THR A 27 1.71 -6.73 -2.99
N ASN A 28 2.44 -7.23 -4.00
CA ASN A 28 2.58 -8.66 -4.25
C ASN A 28 3.73 -9.32 -3.44
N VAL A 29 4.22 -8.64 -2.42
CA VAL A 29 5.33 -9.11 -1.58
C VAL A 29 4.86 -10.25 -0.69
N TRP A 30 5.68 -11.30 -0.60
CA TRP A 30 5.49 -12.36 0.38
C TRP A 30 6.37 -12.15 1.62
N ASP A 31 7.59 -11.67 1.40
CA ASP A 31 8.61 -11.48 2.42
C ASP A 31 9.20 -10.07 2.27
N ASN A 32 9.47 -9.39 3.39
CA ASN A 32 10.05 -8.04 3.38
C ASN A 32 11.37 -8.00 2.58
N ASP A 33 12.10 -9.11 2.54
CA ASP A 33 13.29 -9.27 1.70
C ASP A 33 13.03 -9.01 0.21
N PHE A 34 11.82 -9.32 -0.29
CA PHE A 34 11.44 -9.07 -1.68
C PHE A 34 11.32 -7.58 -2.00
N PHE A 35 11.21 -6.68 -1.01
CA PHE A 35 11.32 -5.23 -1.26
C PHE A 35 12.72 -4.84 -1.78
N HIS A 36 13.74 -5.62 -1.44
CA HIS A 36 15.14 -5.36 -1.72
C HIS A 36 15.73 -6.32 -2.78
N PHE A 37 15.33 -7.59 -2.76
CA PHE A 37 15.90 -8.64 -3.59
C PHE A 37 14.85 -9.26 -4.54
N ARG A 38 15.10 -9.15 -5.84
CA ARG A 38 14.21 -9.64 -6.91
C ARG A 38 14.03 -11.16 -6.92
N GLU A 39 14.98 -11.89 -6.34
CA GLU A 39 15.04 -13.36 -6.33
C GLU A 39 14.19 -14.00 -5.24
N LYS A 40 13.65 -13.19 -4.32
CA LYS A 40 12.86 -13.67 -3.19
C LYS A 40 11.42 -13.99 -3.61
N ARG A 41 10.70 -14.69 -2.74
CA ARG A 41 9.32 -15.15 -3.02
C ARG A 41 8.37 -13.96 -3.16
N TYR A 42 7.43 -14.09 -4.09
CA TYR A 42 6.35 -13.12 -4.31
C TYR A 42 5.05 -13.84 -4.64
N ILE A 43 3.93 -13.17 -4.39
CA ILE A 43 2.60 -13.69 -4.69
C ILE A 43 2.31 -13.48 -6.17
N LYS A 44 2.10 -14.56 -6.92
CA LYS A 44 1.72 -14.50 -8.34
C LYS A 44 0.29 -14.01 -8.55
N GLN A 45 -0.61 -14.27 -7.60
CA GLN A 45 -2.02 -13.86 -7.67
C GLN A 45 -2.17 -12.36 -7.40
N THR A 46 -2.45 -11.61 -8.46
CA THR A 46 -2.64 -10.15 -8.42
C THR A 46 -4.03 -9.73 -7.96
N LYS A 47 -5.03 -10.60 -8.07
CA LYS A 47 -6.39 -10.36 -7.59
C LYS A 47 -6.90 -11.58 -6.82
N GLN A 48 -7.63 -11.33 -5.75
CA GLN A 48 -8.28 -12.36 -4.95
C GLN A 48 -9.57 -11.80 -4.37
N THR A 49 -10.62 -12.62 -4.30
CA THR A 49 -11.89 -12.27 -3.67
C THR A 49 -12.15 -13.23 -2.53
N LEU A 50 -12.60 -12.71 -1.39
CA LEU A 50 -13.02 -13.44 -0.21
C LEU A 50 -14.37 -12.85 0.22
N GLY A 51 -15.48 -13.46 -0.20
CA GLY A 51 -16.82 -12.89 -0.01
C GLY A 51 -16.94 -11.47 -0.59
N ASN A 52 -17.28 -10.49 0.24
CA ASN A 52 -17.36 -9.06 -0.17
C ASN A 52 -16.02 -8.31 -0.07
N ILE A 53 -14.91 -9.01 0.18
CA ILE A 53 -13.55 -8.46 0.26
C ILE A 53 -12.80 -8.70 -1.06
N PHE A 54 -12.43 -7.61 -1.73
CA PHE A 54 -11.71 -7.62 -3.00
C PHE A 54 -10.26 -7.17 -2.80
N ILE A 55 -9.31 -8.10 -2.94
CA ILE A 55 -7.88 -7.85 -2.74
C ILE A 55 -7.20 -7.66 -4.09
N SER A 56 -6.55 -6.52 -4.28
CA SER A 56 -5.70 -6.22 -5.44
C SER A 56 -4.26 -6.02 -5.00
N ARG A 57 -3.36 -6.85 -5.54
CA ARG A 57 -1.93 -6.85 -5.27
C ARG A 57 -1.17 -6.23 -6.43
N PHE A 58 -0.47 -5.14 -6.17
CA PHE A 58 0.34 -4.42 -7.14
C PHE A 58 1.77 -4.94 -7.14
N ARG A 59 2.32 -5.14 -8.35
CA ARG A 59 3.66 -5.65 -8.53
C ARG A 59 4.71 -4.58 -8.21
N ILE A 60 5.69 -4.94 -7.40
CA ILE A 60 6.89 -4.11 -7.20
C ILE A 60 7.73 -4.10 -8.47
N PHE A 61 8.16 -2.91 -8.85
CA PHE A 61 9.18 -2.75 -9.88
C PHE A 61 10.57 -2.59 -9.25
N HIS A 62 11.52 -3.42 -9.69
CA HIS A 62 12.92 -3.34 -9.29
C HIS A 62 13.73 -2.72 -10.43
N PRO A 63 13.93 -1.39 -10.45
CA PRO A 63 14.75 -0.77 -11.48
C PRO A 63 16.23 -1.19 -11.33
N PRO A 64 16.98 -1.35 -12.44
CA PRO A 64 18.43 -1.51 -12.38
C PRO A 64 19.04 -0.26 -11.72
N ASN A 65 20.08 -0.43 -10.89
CA ASN A 65 20.70 0.67 -10.12
C ASN A 65 19.70 1.47 -9.24
N LYS A 66 18.71 0.79 -8.64
CA LYS A 66 17.68 1.34 -7.72
C LYS A 66 18.24 2.42 -6.78
N ASN A 67 19.36 2.17 -6.12
CA ASN A 67 19.92 3.10 -5.14
C ASN A 67 20.34 4.45 -5.77
N ASN A 68 20.90 4.44 -6.97
CA ASN A 68 21.32 5.67 -7.65
C ASN A 68 20.11 6.45 -8.19
N LEU A 69 19.12 5.74 -8.75
CA LEU A 69 17.87 6.34 -9.20
C LEU A 69 17.10 6.98 -8.03
N LEU A 70 16.88 6.25 -6.93
CA LEU A 70 16.18 6.78 -5.76
C LEU A 70 16.95 7.95 -5.11
N LYS A 71 18.29 7.89 -5.08
CA LYS A 71 19.12 9.02 -4.63
C LYS A 71 18.95 10.24 -5.54
N LEU A 72 18.93 10.06 -6.86
CA LEU A 72 18.69 11.15 -7.80
C LEU A 72 17.30 11.78 -7.59
N PHE A 73 16.26 10.96 -7.48
CA PHE A 73 14.90 11.43 -7.21
C PHE A 73 14.77 12.11 -5.84
N SER A 74 15.51 11.67 -4.82
CA SER A 74 15.51 12.34 -3.51
C SER A 74 16.13 13.75 -3.53
N LYS A 75 17.03 14.03 -4.48
CA LYS A 75 17.67 15.33 -4.65
C LYS A 75 16.80 16.34 -5.40
N LEU A 76 15.77 15.88 -6.12
CA LEU A 76 14.85 16.79 -6.79
C LEU A 76 14.06 17.60 -5.77
N PRO A 77 13.86 18.92 -5.98
CA PRO A 77 13.14 19.80 -5.06
C PRO A 77 11.62 19.59 -5.10
N ILE A 78 11.15 18.44 -5.59
CA ILE A 78 9.72 18.12 -5.71
C ILE A 78 9.30 17.31 -4.50
N ARG A 79 8.66 17.97 -3.52
CA ARG A 79 8.26 17.37 -2.23
C ARG A 79 7.43 16.09 -2.39
N TYR A 80 6.53 16.04 -3.37
CA TYR A 80 5.63 14.91 -3.59
C TYR A 80 6.33 13.64 -4.09
N LEU A 81 7.36 13.80 -4.92
CA LEU A 81 8.18 12.70 -5.44
C LEU A 81 8.89 11.94 -4.32
N LYS A 82 9.24 12.62 -3.23
CA LYS A 82 9.88 12.00 -2.06
C LYS A 82 8.98 10.98 -1.36
N TYR A 83 7.66 11.17 -1.34
CA TYR A 83 6.72 10.26 -0.69
C TYR A 83 6.35 9.04 -1.54
N ILE A 84 6.55 9.13 -2.86
CA ILE A 84 6.19 8.08 -3.82
C ILE A 84 7.43 7.25 -4.21
N ILE A 85 8.58 7.91 -4.38
CA ILE A 85 9.79 7.31 -4.97
C ILE A 85 11.09 7.73 -4.24
N GLY A 86 10.99 8.30 -3.04
CA GLY A 86 12.17 8.63 -2.24
C GLY A 86 12.86 7.38 -1.69
N PHE A 87 14.18 7.38 -1.57
CA PHE A 87 14.87 6.34 -0.78
C PHE A 87 14.38 6.38 0.68
N PRO A 88 14.07 5.24 1.34
CA PRO A 88 14.27 3.84 0.95
C PRO A 88 13.04 3.16 0.32
N TYR A 89 12.05 3.92 -0.14
CA TYR A 89 10.77 3.39 -0.59
C TYR A 89 10.87 2.57 -1.88
N ILE A 90 9.88 1.71 -2.05
CA ILE A 90 9.72 0.86 -3.22
C ILE A 90 8.93 1.58 -4.30
N PHE A 91 9.13 1.15 -5.55
CA PHE A 91 8.42 1.72 -6.69
C PHE A 91 7.24 0.83 -7.09
N LEU A 92 6.03 1.38 -6.98
CA LEU A 92 4.75 0.71 -7.26
C LEU A 92 3.98 1.42 -8.41
N PRO A 93 4.50 1.44 -9.64
CA PRO A 93 3.91 2.23 -10.73
C PRO A 93 2.45 1.85 -11.02
N GLY A 94 2.13 0.55 -10.98
CA GLY A 94 0.76 0.07 -11.21
C GLY A 94 -0.25 0.60 -10.18
N TYR A 95 0.18 0.76 -8.92
CA TYR A 95 -0.68 1.34 -7.88
C TYR A 95 -0.91 2.83 -8.12
N TYR A 96 0.13 3.59 -8.48
CA TYR A 96 -0.01 5.03 -8.72
C TYR A 96 -0.93 5.32 -9.91
N VAL A 97 -0.78 4.56 -11.00
CA VAL A 97 -1.65 4.66 -12.17
C VAL A 97 -3.08 4.34 -11.78
N TYR A 98 -3.29 3.25 -11.03
CA TYR A 98 -4.62 2.82 -10.61
C TYR A 98 -5.30 3.84 -9.69
N MET A 99 -4.60 4.38 -8.70
CA MET A 99 -5.14 5.42 -7.81
C MET A 99 -5.46 6.71 -8.56
N SER A 100 -4.64 7.08 -9.56
CA SER A 100 -4.92 8.23 -10.43
C SER A 100 -6.16 7.99 -11.29
N TYR A 101 -6.35 6.77 -11.81
CA TYR A 101 -7.55 6.38 -12.54
C TYR A 101 -8.80 6.39 -11.64
N LEU A 102 -8.72 5.81 -10.44
CA LEU A 102 -9.82 5.83 -9.45
C LEU A 102 -10.29 7.25 -9.13
N LYS A 103 -9.37 8.22 -9.06
CA LYS A 103 -9.70 9.63 -8.85
C LYS A 103 -10.57 10.21 -9.97
N LEU A 104 -10.43 9.74 -11.20
CA LEU A 104 -11.21 10.22 -12.35
C LEU A 104 -12.62 9.59 -12.41
N LEU A 105 -12.83 8.43 -11.81
CA LEU A 105 -14.14 7.77 -11.81
C LEU A 105 -15.16 8.54 -10.96
N PRO A 106 -16.45 8.56 -11.35
CA PRO A 106 -17.49 9.22 -10.56
C PRO A 106 -17.72 8.55 -9.19
N ASN A 107 -17.49 7.24 -9.12
CA ASN A 107 -17.66 6.45 -7.91
C ASN A 107 -16.64 6.84 -6.82
N LYS A 108 -17.07 6.79 -5.57
CA LYS A 108 -16.23 7.05 -4.40
C LYS A 108 -16.43 5.96 -3.34
N TYR A 109 -15.41 5.76 -2.51
CA TYR A 109 -15.54 5.01 -1.26
C TYR A 109 -16.14 5.88 -0.17
N ASP A 110 -16.74 5.25 0.84
CA ASP A 110 -17.31 5.96 2.01
C ASP A 110 -16.23 6.41 3.00
N PHE A 111 -15.16 5.62 3.12
CA PHE A 111 -13.95 5.96 3.88
C PHE A 111 -12.74 5.22 3.32
N VAL A 112 -11.54 5.68 3.69
CA VAL A 112 -10.28 5.03 3.34
C VAL A 112 -9.51 4.73 4.61
N LEU A 113 -9.12 3.46 4.81
CA LEU A 113 -8.12 3.07 5.80
C LEU A 113 -6.76 3.03 5.10
N ALA A 114 -5.80 3.82 5.58
CA ALA A 114 -4.44 3.81 5.08
C ALA A 114 -3.47 3.45 6.19
N GLY A 115 -2.70 2.39 6.01
CA GLY A 115 -1.57 2.08 6.88
C GLY A 115 -0.52 1.26 6.16
N VAL A 116 0.71 1.46 6.58
CA VAL A 116 1.56 0.61 7.41
C VAL A 116 2.71 1.59 7.63
N TYR A 117 2.54 2.54 8.55
CA TYR A 117 3.49 3.64 8.69
C TYR A 117 4.89 3.07 9.00
N PRO A 118 5.98 3.52 8.32
CA PRO A 118 6.12 4.69 7.44
C PRO A 118 6.11 4.37 5.93
N HIS A 119 5.32 3.40 5.45
CA HIS A 119 5.23 3.08 4.02
C HIS A 119 4.40 4.11 3.22
N TYR A 120 4.95 5.32 3.07
CA TYR A 120 4.26 6.43 2.39
C TYR A 120 3.94 6.17 0.91
N TYR A 121 4.63 5.23 0.27
CA TYR A 121 4.31 4.84 -1.10
C TYR A 121 2.89 4.24 -1.24
N LEU A 122 2.29 3.72 -0.17
CA LEU A 122 0.87 3.34 -0.12
C LEU A 122 0.00 4.47 0.44
N ILE A 123 0.45 5.12 1.52
CA ILE A 123 -0.36 6.10 2.25
C ILE A 123 -0.58 7.37 1.43
N TYR A 124 0.44 7.88 0.73
CA TYR A 124 0.35 9.14 0.01
C TYR A 124 -0.65 9.10 -1.15
N PRO A 125 -0.65 8.09 -2.06
CA PRO A 125 -1.68 7.97 -3.08
C PRO A 125 -3.10 7.83 -2.49
N ALA A 126 -3.26 7.08 -1.39
CA ALA A 126 -4.53 6.96 -0.68
C ALA A 126 -5.02 8.31 -0.12
N LEU A 127 -4.13 9.09 0.49
CA LEU A 127 -4.41 10.44 0.97
C LEU A 127 -4.82 11.39 -0.17
N VAL A 128 -4.09 11.38 -1.29
CA VAL A 128 -4.42 12.22 -2.45
C VAL A 128 -5.79 11.86 -3.02
N TYR A 129 -6.10 10.56 -3.12
CA TYR A 129 -7.41 10.09 -3.57
C TYR A 129 -8.52 10.54 -2.61
N ALA A 130 -8.39 10.26 -1.30
CA ALA A 130 -9.38 10.60 -0.29
C ALA A 130 -9.66 12.11 -0.26
N LYS A 131 -8.60 12.94 -0.28
CA LYS A 131 -8.72 14.40 -0.36
C LYS A 131 -9.43 14.85 -1.64
N SER A 132 -9.12 14.25 -2.79
CA SER A 132 -9.73 14.64 -4.06
C SER A 132 -11.22 14.30 -4.16
N LYS A 133 -11.71 13.37 -3.35
CA LYS A 133 -13.10 12.89 -3.35
C LYS A 133 -13.88 13.32 -2.11
N ASN A 134 -13.28 14.13 -1.22
CA ASN A 134 -13.83 14.48 0.10
C ASN A 134 -14.30 13.23 0.88
N ILE A 135 -13.41 12.23 0.97
CA ILE A 135 -13.66 10.99 1.71
C ILE A 135 -12.86 11.04 3.02
N PRO A 136 -13.44 10.62 4.16
CA PRO A 136 -12.71 10.41 5.40
C PRO A 136 -11.53 9.46 5.22
N LEU A 137 -10.34 9.90 5.67
CA LEU A 137 -9.12 9.09 5.70
C LEU A 137 -8.76 8.76 7.15
N ILE A 138 -8.64 7.48 7.45
CA ILE A 138 -8.17 6.99 8.75
C ILE A 138 -6.76 6.45 8.54
N CYS A 139 -5.77 7.17 9.06
CA CYS A 139 -4.38 6.75 9.05
C CYS A 139 -4.10 5.85 10.25
N VAL A 140 -3.64 4.63 9.99
CA VAL A 140 -3.34 3.64 11.02
C VAL A 140 -1.81 3.53 11.17
N PRO A 141 -1.23 4.08 12.25
CA PRO A 141 0.17 3.83 12.55
C PRO A 141 0.30 2.37 12.99
N LEU A 142 1.21 1.64 12.34
CA LEU A 142 1.55 0.29 12.76
C LEU A 142 2.81 0.37 13.60
N MET A 143 2.60 0.59 14.88
CA MET A 143 3.62 0.29 15.87
C MET A 143 3.65 -1.23 16.04
N HIS A 144 4.83 -1.84 15.93
CA HIS A 144 4.99 -3.21 16.43
C HIS A 144 4.68 -3.15 17.93
N PHE A 145 3.53 -3.64 18.34
CA PHE A 145 3.23 -3.91 19.76
C PHE A 145 3.95 -5.18 20.23
N GLY A 146 5.17 -5.41 19.74
CA GLY A 146 5.95 -6.56 20.17
C GLY A 146 6.32 -6.38 21.63
N GLU A 147 5.92 -7.33 22.47
CA GLU A 147 6.78 -7.66 23.59
C GLU A 147 8.12 -8.12 23.01
N PRO A 148 9.26 -7.69 23.59
CA PRO A 148 10.56 -8.19 23.13
C PRO A 148 10.57 -9.72 23.26
N ASN A 149 10.94 -10.42 22.17
CA ASN A 149 11.19 -11.87 22.07
C ASN A 149 10.05 -12.83 21.66
N SER A 150 8.96 -12.38 21.02
CA SER A 150 8.04 -13.32 20.36
C SER A 150 8.48 -13.57 18.91
N GLU A 151 9.29 -14.62 18.69
CA GLU A 151 9.62 -15.18 17.37
C GLU A 151 8.40 -15.81 16.67
#